data_AF-A0A1D7XUY0-F1
#
_entry.id   AF-A0A1D7XUY0-F1
#
_cell.length_a   1.000
_cell.length_b   1.000
_cell.length_c   1.000
_cell.angle_alpha   90.00
_cell.angle_beta   90.00
_cell.angle_gamma   90.00
#
_symmetry.space_group_name_H-M   'P 1'
#
loop_
_entity.id
_entity.type
_entity.pdbx_description
1 polymer ?
#
loop_
_entity_poly.entity_id
_entity_poly.type
_entity_poly.pdbx_seq_one_letter_code
_entity_poly.pdbx_strand_id
1 'polypeptide(L)'
;MLGHCFNYKPVGKTTLNGIQTDLYSFKCTYNLAYVLEVEHHPDNIYIIKFFQKNHKDSSYRYSLLNKKSIRKGSSGAKNFLIILNTIIKVVLEIYSKNKSSSFGFIGSPTKDELNKKVNKANINIDGTVAQTKRFNTYGIYVKRYFSPEKFEHIEISTSSSYLIKSKKSNLKLKSVELFFQNYIELYC
;
A
#
# COMPACT_ATOMS: atom_id res chain seq x y z
N MET A 1 -0.23 -8.96 18.67
CA MET A 1 1.10 -9.43 18.21
C MET A 1 1.03 -9.65 16.70
N LEU A 2 2.04 -9.20 15.96
CA LEU A 2 2.07 -9.35 14.51
C LEU A 2 2.39 -10.82 14.14
N GLY A 3 1.76 -11.36 13.10
CA GLY A 3 2.02 -12.73 12.66
C GLY A 3 3.41 -12.94 12.07
N HIS A 4 3.68 -14.13 11.53
CA HIS A 4 4.94 -14.42 10.83
C HIS A 4 5.20 -13.39 9.71
N CYS A 5 6.45 -12.91 9.62
CA CYS A 5 6.97 -12.02 8.58
C CYS A 5 8.12 -12.67 7.82
N PHE A 6 8.36 -12.25 6.57
CA PHE A 6 9.61 -12.54 5.88
C PHE A 6 10.74 -11.68 6.42
N ASN A 7 11.96 -12.18 6.27
CA ASN A 7 13.15 -11.35 6.43
C ASN A 7 13.20 -10.37 5.26
N TYR A 8 13.23 -9.08 5.60
CA TYR A 8 13.37 -8.00 4.63
C TYR A 8 14.67 -7.26 4.91
N LYS A 9 15.16 -6.54 3.89
CA LYS A 9 16.34 -5.69 4.00
C LYS A 9 16.12 -4.36 3.28
N PRO A 10 16.68 -3.25 3.77
CA PRO A 10 16.81 -2.04 2.96
C PRO A 10 17.69 -2.34 1.76
N VAL A 11 17.30 -1.85 0.58
CA VAL A 11 18.06 -2.04 -0.68
C VAL A 11 18.50 -0.73 -1.32
N GLY A 12 18.13 0.42 -0.73
CA GLY A 12 18.62 1.73 -1.12
C GLY A 12 17.55 2.81 -1.00
N LYS A 13 17.88 3.98 -1.55
CA LYS A 13 16.98 5.11 -1.72
C LYS A 13 16.97 5.52 -3.19
N THR A 14 15.86 6.06 -3.65
CA THR A 14 15.71 6.59 -5.00
C THR A 14 14.81 7.83 -4.97
N THR A 15 14.78 8.57 -6.07
CA THR A 15 13.79 9.63 -6.29
C THR A 15 12.87 9.19 -7.42
N LEU A 16 11.59 8.98 -7.14
CA LEU A 16 10.57 8.62 -8.13
C LEU A 16 9.60 9.78 -8.27
N ASN A 17 9.46 10.34 -9.47
CA ASN A 17 8.60 11.50 -9.73
C ASN A 17 8.87 12.69 -8.78
N GLY A 18 10.14 12.95 -8.46
CA GLY A 18 10.53 14.01 -7.52
C GLY A 18 10.38 13.65 -6.04
N ILE A 19 9.88 12.46 -5.71
CA ILE A 19 9.63 12.02 -4.33
C ILE A 19 10.75 11.11 -3.84
N GLN A 20 11.37 11.47 -2.71
CA GLN A 20 12.34 10.61 -2.04
C GLN A 20 11.65 9.31 -1.58
N THR A 21 12.21 8.17 -1.96
CA THR A 21 11.62 6.86 -1.73
C THR A 21 12.65 5.90 -1.16
N ASP A 22 12.37 5.37 0.03
CA ASP A 22 13.16 4.26 0.59
C ASP A 22 12.69 2.93 -0.01
N LEU A 23 13.64 2.07 -0.36
CA LEU A 23 13.37 0.77 -0.95
C LEU A 23 13.72 -0.35 0.03
N TYR A 24 12.79 -1.27 0.21
CA TYR A 24 13.00 -2.53 0.94
C TYR A 24 12.73 -3.71 0.01
N SER A 25 13.40 -4.83 0.27
CA SER A 25 13.14 -6.07 -0.46
C SER A 25 13.10 -7.27 0.47
N PHE A 26 12.22 -8.21 0.15
CA PHE A 26 12.09 -9.49 0.81
C PHE A 26 11.76 -10.58 -0.22
N LYS A 27 12.09 -11.83 0.11
CA LYS A 27 11.72 -13.00 -0.69
C LYS A 27 10.64 -13.79 0.03
N CYS A 28 9.62 -14.21 -0.71
CA CYS A 28 8.57 -15.08 -0.17
C CYS A 28 8.96 -16.57 -0.26
N THR A 29 8.11 -17.46 0.27
CA THR A 29 8.36 -18.91 0.27
C THR A 29 8.43 -19.53 -1.13
N TYR A 30 7.93 -18.84 -2.16
CA TYR A 30 8.00 -19.26 -3.56
C TYR A 30 9.21 -18.69 -4.31
N ASN A 31 10.23 -18.21 -3.58
CA ASN A 31 11.43 -17.55 -4.12
C ASN A 31 11.11 -16.33 -5.03
N LEU A 32 9.92 -15.75 -4.89
CA LEU A 32 9.60 -14.48 -5.53
C LEU A 32 10.10 -13.35 -4.65
N ALA A 33 10.87 -12.44 -5.25
CA ALA A 33 11.29 -11.22 -4.59
C ALA A 33 10.20 -10.14 -4.74
N TYR A 34 9.97 -9.40 -3.67
CA TYR A 34 9.13 -8.21 -3.65
C TYR A 34 9.98 -6.98 -3.37
N VAL A 35 9.51 -5.85 -3.88
CA VAL A 35 10.02 -4.52 -3.57
C VAL A 35 8.90 -3.75 -2.89
N LEU A 36 9.24 -3.13 -1.77
CA LEU A 36 8.41 -2.19 -1.04
C LEU A 36 9.04 -0.80 -1.21
N GLU A 37 8.24 0.11 -1.74
CA GLU A 37 8.54 1.53 -1.88
C GLU A 37 7.84 2.29 -0.75
N VAL A 38 8.61 3.08 -0.02
CA VAL A 38 8.13 3.98 1.02
C VAL A 38 8.45 5.40 0.56
N GLU A 39 7.46 6.06 -0.02
CA GLU A 39 7.56 7.45 -0.48
C GLU A 39 7.45 8.41 0.69
N HIS A 40 8.34 9.40 0.75
CA HIS A 40 8.41 10.41 1.80
C HIS A 40 7.77 11.70 1.30
N HIS A 41 6.69 12.11 1.97
CA HIS A 41 5.97 13.35 1.69
C HIS A 41 6.12 14.33 2.85
N PRO A 42 5.83 15.63 2.64
CA PRO A 42 5.78 16.60 3.71
C PRO A 42 4.95 16.15 4.91
N ASP A 43 5.21 16.76 6.07
CA ASP A 43 4.49 16.52 7.33
C ASP A 43 4.52 15.09 7.86
N ASN A 44 5.57 14.33 7.50
CA ASN A 44 5.77 12.92 7.89
C ASN A 44 4.65 12.00 7.37
N ILE A 45 4.14 12.28 6.17
CA ILE A 45 3.23 11.38 5.46
C ILE A 45 4.07 10.41 4.62
N TYR A 46 3.78 9.12 4.72
CA TYR A 46 4.46 8.07 3.96
C TYR A 46 3.48 7.29 3.11
N ILE A 47 3.70 7.21 1.80
CA ILE A 47 2.89 6.36 0.91
C ILE A 47 3.58 5.02 0.70
N ILE A 48 2.84 3.95 0.97
CA ILE A 48 3.34 2.58 0.97
C ILE A 48 2.87 1.85 -0.29
N LYS A 49 3.82 1.49 -1.15
CA LYS A 49 3.56 0.75 -2.39
C LYS A 49 4.43 -0.50 -2.46
N PHE A 50 3.93 -1.57 -3.07
CA PHE A 50 4.76 -2.76 -3.28
C PHE A 50 4.38 -3.51 -4.54
N PHE A 51 5.36 -4.23 -5.09
CA PHE A 51 5.19 -5.07 -6.28
C PHE A 51 6.19 -6.22 -6.27
N GLN A 52 5.92 -7.25 -7.08
CA GLN A 52 6.90 -8.31 -7.31
C GLN A 52 8.06 -7.75 -8.15
N LYS A 53 9.31 -7.99 -7.75
CA LYS A 53 10.53 -7.43 -8.37
C LYS A 53 10.59 -7.63 -9.89
N ASN A 54 10.10 -8.75 -10.42
CA ASN A 54 10.09 -9.03 -11.86
C ASN A 54 9.14 -8.12 -12.65
N HIS A 55 8.28 -7.36 -11.98
CA HIS A 55 7.36 -6.40 -12.58
C HIS A 55 7.92 -4.98 -12.55
N LYS A 56 9.14 -4.74 -12.06
CA LYS A 56 9.68 -3.40 -11.78
C LYS A 56 9.57 -2.40 -12.95
N ASP A 57 9.76 -2.88 -14.18
CA ASP A 57 9.80 -2.06 -15.41
C ASP A 57 8.43 -1.95 -16.09
N SER A 58 7.40 -2.61 -15.56
CA SER A 58 6.04 -2.54 -16.10
C SER A 58 5.33 -1.29 -15.57
N SER A 59 4.67 -0.54 -16.46
CA SER A 59 3.74 0.55 -16.07
C SER A 59 2.61 0.05 -15.16
N TYR A 60 2.21 -1.23 -15.30
CA TYR A 60 1.21 -1.89 -14.45
C TYR A 60 1.78 -2.62 -13.21
N ARG A 61 2.99 -2.31 -12.75
CA ARG A 61 3.69 -3.11 -11.71
C ARG A 61 2.89 -3.37 -10.44
N TYR A 62 2.09 -2.39 -10.01
CA TYR A 62 1.21 -2.52 -8.84
C TYR A 62 -0.09 -3.27 -9.15
N SER A 63 -0.52 -3.33 -10.41
CA SER A 63 -1.75 -4.03 -10.86
C SER A 63 -1.53 -5.49 -11.24
N LEU A 64 -0.27 -5.93 -11.38
CA LEU A 64 0.07 -7.29 -11.74
C LEU A 64 -0.08 -8.26 -10.56
N LEU A 65 -0.64 -9.44 -10.86
CA LEU A 65 -0.81 -10.53 -9.92
C LEU A 65 0.18 -11.66 -10.22
N ASN A 66 0.59 -12.40 -9.20
CA ASN A 66 1.36 -13.62 -9.38
C ASN A 66 0.59 -14.65 -10.23
N LYS A 67 1.31 -15.65 -10.76
CA LYS A 67 0.70 -16.80 -11.46
C LYS A 67 -0.39 -17.46 -10.59
N LYS A 68 -1.46 -17.94 -11.23
CA LYS A 68 -2.62 -18.55 -10.54
C LYS A 68 -2.22 -19.74 -9.67
N SER A 69 -1.23 -20.53 -10.10
CA SER A 69 -0.67 -21.66 -9.34
C SER A 69 -0.08 -21.26 -7.99
N ILE A 70 0.51 -20.06 -7.89
CA ILE A 70 1.10 -19.53 -6.65
C ILE A 70 0.01 -18.97 -5.72
N ARG A 71 -1.11 -18.53 -6.29
CA ARG A 71 -2.21 -17.89 -5.56
C ARG A 71 -3.28 -18.87 -5.05
N LYS A 72 -3.39 -20.05 -5.65
CA LYS A 72 -4.44 -21.01 -5.32
C LYS A 72 -4.13 -21.80 -4.03
N GLY A 73 -5.17 -22.11 -3.27
CA GLY A 73 -5.09 -22.94 -2.07
C GLY A 73 -4.68 -22.19 -0.80
N SER A 74 -4.65 -22.91 0.31
CA SER A 74 -4.30 -22.39 1.63
C SER A 74 -2.88 -21.83 1.70
N SER A 75 -1.96 -22.38 0.91
CA SER A 75 -0.56 -21.93 0.83
C SER A 75 -0.42 -20.54 0.19
N GLY A 76 -1.18 -20.25 -0.87
CA GLY A 76 -1.19 -18.95 -1.53
C GLY A 76 -1.76 -17.85 -0.64
N ALA A 77 -2.89 -18.13 0.03
CA ALA A 77 -3.49 -17.21 0.99
C ALA A 77 -2.53 -16.94 2.16
N LYS A 78 -1.99 -17.98 2.80
CA LYS A 78 -1.02 -17.87 3.89
C LYS A 78 0.20 -17.02 3.47
N ASN A 79 0.77 -17.28 2.29
CA ASN A 79 1.89 -16.51 1.78
C ASN A 79 1.55 -15.03 1.62
N PHE A 80 0.38 -14.72 1.07
CA PHE A 80 -0.08 -13.33 0.94
C PHE A 80 -0.24 -12.64 2.31
N LEU A 81 -0.76 -13.32 3.32
CA LEU A 81 -0.82 -12.78 4.69
C LEU A 81 0.58 -12.47 5.24
N ILE A 82 1.58 -13.33 5.01
CA ILE A 82 2.97 -13.09 5.45
C ILE A 82 3.58 -11.90 4.70
N ILE A 83 3.28 -11.70 3.41
CA ILE A 83 3.66 -10.51 2.64
C ILE A 83 3.12 -9.25 3.33
N LEU A 84 1.82 -9.21 3.62
CA LEU A 84 1.20 -8.06 4.28
C LEU A 84 1.77 -7.82 5.68
N ASN A 85 1.96 -8.87 6.49
CA ASN A 85 2.62 -8.77 7.79
C ASN A 85 4.03 -8.14 7.66
N THR A 86 4.80 -8.55 6.66
CA THR A 86 6.15 -8.02 6.42
C THR A 86 6.11 -6.52 6.13
N ILE A 87 5.17 -6.08 5.29
CA ILE A 87 4.98 -4.66 4.96
C ILE A 87 4.57 -3.87 6.21
N ILE A 88 3.60 -4.38 6.98
CA ILE A 88 3.14 -3.73 8.22
C ILE A 88 4.28 -3.65 9.24
N LYS A 89 5.16 -4.66 9.33
CA LYS A 89 6.34 -4.62 10.19
C LYS A 89 7.25 -3.43 9.84
N VAL A 90 7.56 -3.23 8.55
CA VAL A 90 8.34 -2.06 8.09
C VAL A 90 7.65 -0.75 8.49
N VAL A 91 6.34 -0.65 8.27
CA VAL A 91 5.56 0.55 8.62
C VAL A 91 5.59 0.84 10.13
N LEU A 92 5.42 -0.19 10.97
CA LEU A 92 5.49 -0.04 12.42
C LEU A 92 6.89 0.33 12.90
N GLU A 93 7.94 -0.13 12.23
CA GLU A 93 9.31 0.28 12.52
C GLU A 93 9.56 1.75 12.15
N ILE A 94 9.02 2.24 11.02
CA ILE A 94 9.05 3.68 10.69
C ILE A 94 8.33 4.50 11.77
N TYR A 95 7.11 4.07 12.14
CA TYR A 95 6.35 4.71 13.23
C TYR A 95 7.07 4.62 14.59
N SER A 96 7.88 3.58 14.83
CA SER A 96 8.65 3.45 16.06
C SER A 96 9.69 4.56 16.22
N LYS A 97 10.32 4.94 15.11
CA LYS A 97 11.35 5.98 15.02
C LYS A 97 10.77 7.38 15.04
N ASN A 98 9.62 7.57 14.39
CA ASN A 98 8.91 8.84 14.41
C ASN A 98 7.41 8.63 14.65
N LYS A 99 6.93 9.05 15.83
CA LYS A 99 5.54 8.87 16.26
C LYS A 99 4.56 9.84 15.62
N SER A 100 5.00 10.90 14.94
CA SER A 100 4.11 11.76 14.15
C SER A 100 3.82 11.20 12.75
N SER A 101 4.50 10.11 12.35
CA SER A 101 4.35 9.49 11.03
C SER A 101 2.92 9.04 10.75
N SER A 102 2.41 9.45 9.59
CA SER A 102 1.12 9.05 9.04
C SER A 102 1.34 8.25 7.75
N PHE A 103 0.41 7.35 7.40
CA PHE A 103 0.63 6.38 6.34
C PHE A 103 -0.52 6.31 5.34
N GLY A 104 -0.19 6.15 4.07
CA GLY A 104 -1.12 5.92 2.98
C GLY A 104 -0.93 4.57 2.31
N PHE A 105 -2.04 3.94 1.94
CA PHE A 105 -2.08 2.71 1.18
C PHE A 105 -3.08 2.86 0.05
N ILE A 106 -2.70 2.39 -1.15
CA ILE A 106 -3.58 2.40 -2.31
C ILE A 106 -3.87 0.96 -2.70
N GLY A 107 -5.15 0.61 -2.72
CA GLY A 107 -5.65 -0.64 -3.24
C GLY A 107 -5.60 -0.60 -4.77
N SER A 108 -4.42 -0.70 -5.38
CA SER A 108 -4.31 -0.63 -6.84
C SER A 108 -5.19 -1.70 -7.50
N PRO A 109 -5.96 -1.35 -8.54
CA PRO A 109 -6.83 -2.31 -9.21
C PRO A 109 -6.00 -3.38 -9.92
N THR A 110 -6.55 -4.58 -10.01
CA THR A 110 -6.05 -5.62 -10.93
C THR A 110 -6.33 -5.23 -12.37
N LYS A 111 -5.68 -5.89 -13.34
CA LYS A 111 -5.96 -5.66 -14.77
C LYS A 111 -7.43 -5.90 -15.13
N ASP A 112 -8.10 -6.85 -14.48
CA ASP A 112 -9.52 -7.12 -14.70
C ASP A 112 -10.40 -5.97 -14.16
N GLU A 113 -10.04 -5.41 -13.01
CA GLU A 113 -10.74 -4.26 -12.41
C GLU A 113 -10.51 -2.95 -13.20
N LEU A 114 -9.40 -2.85 -13.95
CA LEU A 114 -9.14 -1.75 -14.90
C LEU A 114 -9.91 -1.90 -16.23
N ASN A 115 -10.51 -3.06 -16.50
CA ASN A 115 -11.13 -3.31 -17.78
C ASN A 115 -12.51 -2.62 -17.88
N LYS A 116 -12.57 -1.51 -18.62
CA LYS A 116 -13.80 -0.73 -18.85
C LYS A 116 -14.95 -1.55 -19.47
N LYS A 117 -14.68 -2.65 -20.18
CA LYS A 117 -15.75 -3.50 -20.73
C LYS A 117 -16.47 -4.29 -19.63
N VAL A 118 -15.80 -4.56 -18.51
CA VAL A 118 -16.29 -5.44 -17.44
C VAL A 118 -16.63 -4.65 -16.18
N ASN A 119 -15.91 -3.57 -15.90
CA ASN A 119 -15.96 -2.84 -14.62
C ASN A 119 -16.27 -1.34 -14.76
N LYS A 120 -16.94 -0.92 -15.86
CA LYS A 120 -17.20 0.51 -16.15
C LYS A 120 -17.80 1.28 -14.97
N ALA A 121 -18.75 0.68 -14.26
CA ALA A 121 -19.49 1.33 -13.18
C ALA A 121 -18.61 1.72 -11.97
N ASN A 122 -17.45 1.07 -11.81
CA ASN A 122 -16.53 1.31 -10.70
C ASN A 122 -15.29 2.10 -11.15
N ILE A 123 -15.20 2.52 -12.41
CA ILE A 123 -14.08 3.31 -12.93
C ILE A 123 -14.54 4.76 -13.02
N ASN A 124 -13.91 5.63 -12.25
CA ASN A 124 -14.19 7.06 -12.21
C ASN A 124 -13.68 7.76 -13.48
N ILE A 125 -14.12 9.00 -13.70
CA ILE A 125 -13.73 9.81 -14.86
C ILE A 125 -12.21 10.06 -14.87
N ASP A 126 -11.63 10.23 -13.69
CA ASP A 126 -10.19 10.40 -13.47
C ASP A 126 -9.37 9.10 -13.68
N GLY A 127 -10.03 7.95 -13.91
CA GLY A 127 -9.38 6.66 -14.12
C GLY A 127 -9.14 5.84 -12.85
N THR A 128 -9.41 6.39 -11.67
CA THR A 128 -9.36 5.65 -10.41
C THR A 128 -10.47 4.59 -10.35
N VAL A 129 -10.25 3.55 -9.55
CA VAL A 129 -11.20 2.43 -9.44
C VAL A 129 -11.71 2.32 -8.01
N ALA A 130 -13.02 2.37 -7.86
CA ALA A 130 -13.68 2.21 -6.57
C ALA A 130 -13.66 0.76 -6.10
N GLN A 131 -13.58 0.57 -4.78
CA GLN A 131 -13.83 -0.71 -4.10
C GLN A 131 -13.01 -1.91 -4.61
N THR A 132 -11.73 -1.71 -4.92
CA THR A 132 -10.90 -2.81 -5.42
C THR A 132 -10.76 -3.93 -4.38
N LYS A 133 -10.47 -5.15 -4.86
CA LYS A 133 -10.19 -6.31 -3.99
C LYS A 133 -9.06 -6.01 -2.99
N ARG A 134 -8.05 -5.24 -3.42
CA ARG A 134 -6.93 -4.86 -2.56
C ARG A 134 -7.32 -3.84 -1.51
N PHE A 135 -8.13 -2.84 -1.85
CA PHE A 135 -8.71 -1.92 -0.88
C PHE A 135 -9.42 -2.71 0.21
N ASN A 136 -10.39 -3.54 -0.16
CA ASN A 136 -11.15 -4.35 0.80
C ASN A 136 -10.27 -5.22 1.70
N THR A 137 -9.25 -5.86 1.12
CA THR A 137 -8.35 -6.75 1.88
C THR A 137 -7.38 -5.98 2.78
N TYR A 138 -6.79 -4.89 2.28
CA TYR A 138 -5.83 -4.08 3.02
C TYR A 138 -6.52 -3.32 4.15
N GLY A 139 -7.76 -2.86 3.95
CA GLY A 139 -8.55 -2.19 4.98
C GLY A 139 -8.71 -3.02 6.25
N ILE A 140 -8.99 -4.33 6.09
CA ILE A 140 -9.08 -5.27 7.22
C ILE A 140 -7.75 -5.33 7.98
N TYR A 141 -6.63 -5.38 7.26
CA TYR A 141 -5.28 -5.42 7.83
C TYR A 141 -4.92 -4.13 8.56
N VAL A 142 -5.20 -2.99 7.94
CA VAL A 142 -4.97 -1.66 8.49
C VAL A 142 -5.73 -1.50 9.81
N LYS A 143 -7.04 -1.79 9.84
CA LYS A 143 -7.86 -1.70 11.06
C LYS A 143 -7.36 -2.62 12.18
N ARG A 144 -6.82 -3.80 11.81
CA ARG A 144 -6.31 -4.76 12.79
C ARG A 144 -5.02 -4.31 13.47
N TYR A 145 -4.10 -3.69 12.74
CA TYR A 145 -2.75 -3.42 13.24
C TYR A 145 -2.52 -1.98 13.70
N PHE A 146 -3.35 -1.05 13.24
CA PHE A 146 -3.28 0.35 13.66
C PHE A 146 -4.46 0.62 14.59
N SER A 147 -4.16 0.85 15.87
CA SER A 147 -5.18 1.05 16.90
C SER A 147 -5.85 2.43 16.74
N PRO A 148 -7.18 2.52 16.88
CA PRO A 148 -7.91 3.79 16.90
C PRO A 148 -7.52 4.70 18.07
N GLU A 149 -6.82 4.20 19.08
CA GLU A 149 -6.24 5.04 20.15
C GLU A 149 -5.08 5.90 19.65
N LYS A 150 -4.28 5.37 18.73
CA LYS A 150 -3.05 6.00 18.23
C LYS A 150 -3.23 6.66 16.87
N PHE A 151 -4.23 6.19 16.12
CA PHE A 151 -4.44 6.58 14.74
C PHE A 151 -5.89 6.95 14.48
N GLU A 152 -6.06 7.83 13.50
CA GLU A 152 -7.33 8.16 12.86
C GLU A 152 -7.33 7.51 11.48
N HIS A 153 -8.40 6.78 11.18
CA HIS A 153 -8.54 5.99 9.96
C HIS A 153 -9.47 6.71 8.99
N ILE A 154 -8.97 6.93 7.78
CA ILE A 154 -9.68 7.66 6.73
C ILE A 154 -9.71 6.76 5.50
N GLU A 155 -10.91 6.43 5.04
CA GLU A 155 -11.13 5.56 3.90
C GLU A 155 -11.74 6.37 2.76
N ILE A 156 -11.12 6.30 1.59
CA ILE A 156 -11.62 6.93 0.37
C ILE A 156 -11.97 5.80 -0.59
N SER A 157 -13.17 5.26 -0.43
CA SER A 157 -13.62 4.07 -1.16
C SER A 157 -13.77 4.29 -2.66
N THR A 158 -14.04 5.52 -3.08
CA THR A 158 -14.15 5.93 -4.48
C THR A 158 -12.84 5.75 -5.25
N SER A 159 -11.70 6.00 -4.60
CA SER A 159 -10.36 5.84 -5.19
C SER A 159 -9.60 4.64 -4.63
N SER A 160 -10.26 3.78 -3.85
CA SER A 160 -9.64 2.61 -3.22
C SER A 160 -8.42 2.93 -2.36
N SER A 161 -8.48 4.03 -1.61
CA SER A 161 -7.35 4.52 -0.81
C SER A 161 -7.63 4.50 0.69
N TYR A 162 -6.59 4.19 1.47
CA TYR A 162 -6.59 4.17 2.92
C TYR A 162 -5.53 5.10 3.47
N LEU A 163 -5.90 5.87 4.48
CA LEU A 163 -5.01 6.74 5.21
C LEU A 163 -5.12 6.45 6.70
N ILE A 164 -3.96 6.46 7.34
CA ILE A 164 -3.79 6.25 8.77
C ILE A 164 -3.03 7.44 9.30
N LYS A 165 -3.76 8.41 9.85
CA LYS A 165 -3.17 9.62 10.41
C LYS A 165 -2.77 9.36 11.86
N SER A 166 -1.52 9.65 12.20
CA SER A 166 -1.10 9.62 13.61
C SER A 166 -1.82 10.71 14.41
N LYS A 167 -2.34 10.37 15.59
CA LYS A 167 -2.88 11.36 16.53
C LYS A 167 -1.80 12.24 17.17
N LYS A 168 -0.52 11.85 17.05
CA LYS A 168 0.63 12.67 17.46
C LYS A 168 1.11 13.61 16.35
N SER A 169 0.49 13.57 15.17
CA SER A 169 0.75 14.54 14.12
C SER A 169 -0.05 15.82 14.36
N ASN A 170 0.54 16.97 14.05
CA ASN A 170 -0.13 18.28 14.05
C ASN A 170 -0.97 18.52 12.79
N LEU A 171 -0.98 17.56 11.86
CA LEU A 171 -1.79 17.63 10.66
C LEU A 171 -3.29 17.76 11.00
N LYS A 172 -3.95 18.74 10.39
CA LYS A 172 -5.41 18.85 10.43
C LYS A 172 -6.00 17.82 9.46
N LEU A 173 -7.12 17.19 9.83
CA LEU A 173 -7.79 16.19 9.00
C LEU A 173 -7.96 16.65 7.54
N LYS A 174 -8.53 17.85 7.34
CA LYS A 174 -8.73 18.46 6.02
C LYS A 174 -7.43 18.60 5.20
N SER A 175 -6.30 18.89 5.85
CA SER A 175 -5.01 18.97 5.16
C SER A 175 -4.55 17.61 4.66
N VAL A 176 -4.82 16.55 5.42
CA VAL A 176 -4.44 15.19 5.00
C VAL A 176 -5.38 14.68 3.91
N GLU A 177 -6.67 14.97 4.00
CA GLU A 177 -7.63 14.67 2.93
C GLU A 177 -7.25 15.37 1.62
N LEU A 178 -6.91 16.66 1.68
CA LEU A 178 -6.46 17.43 0.51
C LEU A 178 -5.16 16.88 -0.07
N PHE A 179 -4.19 16.55 0.79
CA PHE A 179 -2.96 15.89 0.35
C PHE A 179 -3.28 14.61 -0.43
N PHE A 180 -4.21 13.78 0.04
CA PHE A 180 -4.58 12.54 -0.64
C PHE A 180 -5.28 12.77 -1.96
N GLN A 181 -6.21 13.72 -2.03
CA GLN A 181 -6.87 14.08 -3.29
C GLN A 181 -5.83 14.49 -4.33
N ASN A 182 -4.93 15.41 -3.97
CA ASN A 182 -3.85 15.84 -4.85
C ASN A 182 -2.91 14.68 -5.22
N TYR A 183 -2.60 13.81 -4.27
CA TYR A 183 -1.74 12.65 -4.53
C TYR A 183 -2.37 11.70 -5.54
N ILE A 184 -3.67 11.42 -5.41
CA ILE A 184 -4.41 10.56 -6.33
C ILE A 184 -4.41 11.19 -7.72
N GLU A 185 -4.76 12.47 -7.84
CA GLU A 185 -4.80 13.17 -9.14
C GLU A 185 -3.45 13.22 -9.86
N LEU A 186 -2.35 13.35 -9.11
CA LEU A 186 -1.00 13.51 -9.69
C LEU A 186 -0.30 12.18 -9.99
N TYR A 187 -0.60 11.11 -9.25
CA TYR A 187 0.24 9.90 -9.24
C TYR A 187 -0.50 8.57 -9.43
N CYS A 188 -1.83 8.56 -9.48
CA CYS A 188 -2.64 7.32 -9.57
C CYS A 188 -3.47 7.27 -10.85
#